data_AF-A0A8T4Y429-F1
#
_entry.id   AF-A0A8T4Y429-F1
#
_cell.length_a   1.000
_cell.length_b   1.000
_cell.length_c   1.000
_cell.angle_alpha   90.00
_cell.angle_beta   90.00
_cell.angle_gamma   90.00
#
_symmetry.space_group_name_H-M   'P 1'
#
loop_
_entity.id
_entity.type
_entity.pdbx_description
1 polymer ?
#
loop_
_entity_poly.entity_id
_entity_poly.type
_entity_poly.pdbx_seq_one_letter_code
_entity_poly.pdbx_strand_id
1 'polypeptide(L)'
;MRVIKCRYCTCQFFSQSDYEAHLKTHWKQAKNGEGEWMPCELDLYLTERIRNSGSLVLGGYRYSLIGDGKILYRTRLESTEY
;
A
#
# COMPACT_ATOMS: atom_id res chain seq x y z
N MET A 1 -25.02 3.45 -12.96
CA MET A 1 -24.01 2.59 -12.33
C MET A 1 -22.76 3.41 -12.06
N ARG A 2 -22.20 3.37 -10.84
CA ARG A 2 -20.93 4.04 -10.54
C ARG A 2 -19.80 3.03 -10.72
N VAL A 3 -18.83 3.35 -11.58
CA VAL A 3 -17.61 2.56 -11.73
C VAL A 3 -16.58 3.02 -10.69
N ILE A 4 -15.98 2.06 -9.98
CA ILE A 4 -14.94 2.29 -9.00
C ILE A 4 -13.60 2.14 -9.72
N LYS A 5 -12.83 3.22 -9.79
CA LYS A 5 -11.51 3.22 -10.42
C LYS A 5 -10.44 2.87 -9.40
N CYS A 6 -9.50 2.03 -9.79
CA CYS A 6 -8.35 1.78 -8.94
C CYS A 6 -7.47 3.02 -8.82
N ARG A 7 -6.98 3.29 -7.61
CA ARG A 7 -6.04 4.39 -7.36
C ARG A 7 -4.60 4.09 -7.81
N TYR A 8 -4.28 2.83 -8.08
CA TYR A 8 -2.91 2.36 -8.38
C TYR A 8 -2.71 1.96 -9.84
N CYS A 9 -3.79 1.74 -10.60
CA CYS A 9 -3.71 1.31 -11.99
C CYS A 9 -4.98 1.73 -12.76
N THR A 10 -4.99 1.49 -14.06
CA THR A 10 -6.08 1.87 -14.96
C THR A 10 -7.34 1.00 -14.87
N CYS A 11 -7.32 -0.07 -14.05
CA CYS A 11 -8.47 -0.98 -13.88
C CYS A 11 -9.70 -0.28 -13.29
N GLN A 12 -10.87 -0.70 -13.75
CA GLN A 12 -12.17 -0.21 -13.29
C GLN A 12 -13.04 -1.40 -12.88
N PHE A 13 -13.80 -1.21 -11.80
CA PHE A 13 -14.61 -2.25 -11.18
C PHE A 13 -16.04 -1.78 -11.03
N PHE A 14 -16.99 -2.72 -11.14
CA PHE A 14 -18.42 -2.45 -10.95
C PHE A 14 -18.91 -2.79 -9.54
N SER A 15 -18.13 -3.58 -8.78
CA SER A 15 -18.45 -4.01 -7.42
C SER A 15 -17.36 -3.59 -6.44
N GLN A 16 -17.76 -3.23 -5.22
CA GLN A 16 -16.82 -2.92 -4.14
C GLN A 16 -15.95 -4.12 -3.77
N SER A 17 -16.52 -5.33 -3.73
CA SER A 17 -15.80 -6.57 -3.42
C SER A 17 -14.70 -6.89 -4.43
N ASP A 18 -14.96 -6.69 -5.73
CA ASP A 18 -13.97 -6.88 -6.79
C ASP A 18 -12.84 -5.84 -6.68
N TYR A 19 -13.20 -4.59 -6.38
CA TYR A 19 -12.23 -3.53 -6.14
C TYR A 19 -11.32 -3.84 -4.94
N GLU A 20 -11.89 -4.29 -3.82
CA GLU A 20 -11.12 -4.66 -2.62
C GLU A 20 -10.22 -5.87 -2.85
N ALA A 21 -10.71 -6.89 -3.55
CA ALA A 21 -9.90 -8.05 -3.94
C ALA A 21 -8.75 -7.62 -4.86
N HIS A 22 -9.01 -6.72 -5.81
CA HIS A 22 -7.98 -6.17 -6.69
C HIS A 22 -6.94 -5.32 -5.93
N LEU A 23 -7.35 -4.51 -4.95
CA LEU A 23 -6.39 -3.71 -4.17
C LEU A 23 -5.33 -4.58 -3.47
N LYS A 24 -5.70 -5.81 -3.07
CA LYS A 24 -4.76 -6.76 -2.46
C LYS A 24 -3.70 -7.27 -3.44
N THR A 25 -3.92 -7.20 -4.76
CA THR A 25 -2.92 -7.68 -5.74
C THR A 25 -1.76 -6.72 -5.94
N HIS A 26 -1.94 -5.44 -5.60
CA HIS A 26 -0.87 -4.44 -5.61
C HIS A 26 0.13 -4.69 -4.49
N TRP A 27 -0.35 -5.13 -3.33
CA TRP A 27 0.46 -5.38 -2.14
C TRP A 27 0.87 -6.85 -2.08
N LYS A 28 2.13 -7.13 -2.42
CA LYS A 28 2.68 -8.47 -2.39
C LYS A 28 3.24 -8.77 -1.01
N GLN A 29 2.96 -9.95 -0.48
CA GLN A 29 3.59 -10.38 0.75
C GLN A 29 5.11 -10.45 0.57
N ALA A 30 5.85 -9.89 1.53
CA ALA A 30 7.29 -9.95 1.53
C ALA A 30 7.79 -11.35 1.93
N LYS A 31 8.96 -11.74 1.43
CA LYS A 31 9.51 -13.08 1.66
C LYS A 31 9.78 -13.39 3.13
N ASN A 32 10.00 -12.37 3.96
CA ASN A 32 10.18 -12.50 5.40
C ASN A 32 8.86 -12.70 6.17
N GLY A 33 7.70 -12.56 5.52
CA GLY A 33 6.40 -12.73 6.16
C GLY A 33 5.95 -11.56 7.05
N GLU A 34 6.83 -10.62 7.37
CA GLU A 34 6.57 -9.52 8.33
C GLU A 34 5.93 -8.27 7.70
N GLY A 35 5.62 -8.31 6.41
CA GLY A 35 5.01 -7.16 5.74
C GLY A 35 4.63 -7.42 4.30
N GLU A 36 4.17 -6.35 3.67
CA GLU A 36 3.77 -6.32 2.27
C GLU A 36 4.53 -5.22 1.55
N TRP A 37 4.77 -5.41 0.27
CA TRP A 37 5.50 -4.47 -0.56
C TRP A 37 4.78 -4.22 -1.88
N MET A 38 4.99 -3.03 -2.43
CA MET A 38 4.59 -2.68 -3.78
C MET A 38 5.61 -1.70 -4.41
N PRO A 39 5.70 -1.63 -5.75
CA PRO A 39 6.50 -0.61 -6.43
C PRO A 39 6.04 0.82 -6.08
N CYS A 40 6.97 1.74 -5.83
CA CYS A 40 6.65 3.13 -5.46
C CYS A 40 5.91 3.90 -6.56
N GLU A 41 6.13 3.52 -7.81
CA GLU A 41 5.50 4.08 -9.01
C GLU A 41 3.98 3.88 -9.05
N LEU A 42 3.44 2.91 -8.30
CA LEU A 42 2.00 2.69 -8.19
C LEU A 42 1.31 3.71 -7.27
N ASP A 43 2.03 4.31 -6.31
CA ASP A 43 1.49 5.32 -5.40
C ASP A 43 2.52 6.42 -5.15
N LEU A 44 2.63 7.32 -6.12
CA LEU A 44 3.55 8.46 -6.07
C LEU A 44 3.26 9.38 -4.88
N TYR A 45 1.98 9.61 -4.58
CA TYR A 45 1.57 10.45 -3.45
C TYR A 45 2.07 9.89 -2.11
N LEU A 46 1.84 8.61 -1.85
CA LEU A 46 2.32 7.97 -0.63
C LEU A 46 3.85 7.94 -0.57
N THR A 47 4.50 7.67 -1.71
CA THR A 47 5.96 7.68 -1.84
C THR A 47 6.54 9.05 -1.49
N GLU A 48 6.01 10.13 -2.05
CA GLU A 48 6.50 11.48 -1.76
C GLU A 48 6.28 11.87 -0.30
N ARG A 49 5.13 11.49 0.29
CA ARG A 49 4.90 11.72 1.72
C ARG A 49 5.92 11.00 2.59
N ILE A 50 6.23 9.74 2.29
CA ILE A 50 7.22 8.98 3.05
C ILE A 50 8.64 9.53 2.80
N ARG A 51 8.98 9.97 1.58
CA ARG A 51 10.29 10.63 1.32
C ARG A 51 10.47 11.87 2.18
N ASN A 52 9.44 12.69 2.32
CA ASN A 52 9.52 13.92 3.10
C ASN A 52 9.55 13.67 4.61
N SER A 53 8.84 12.66 5.11
CA SER A 53 8.70 12.38 6.56
C SER A 53 9.55 11.20 7.08
N GLY A 54 10.23 10.47 6.18
CA GLY A 54 10.97 9.23 6.48
C GLY A 54 10.08 7.99 6.64
N SER A 55 9.00 8.09 7.42
CA SER A 55 8.01 7.01 7.58
C SER A 55 6.61 7.59 7.83
N LEU A 56 5.57 6.81 7.53
CA LEU A 56 4.17 7.20 7.75
C LEU A 56 3.43 6.09 8.48
N VAL A 57 2.66 6.43 9.52
CA VAL A 57 1.72 5.50 10.16
C VAL A 57 0.31 5.87 9.76
N LEU A 58 -0.43 4.95 9.15
CA LEU A 58 -1.79 5.18 8.70
C LEU A 58 -2.61 3.89 8.78
N GLY A 59 -3.76 3.94 9.46
CA GLY A 59 -4.71 2.82 9.53
C GLY A 59 -4.12 1.55 10.13
N GLY A 60 -3.24 1.66 11.14
CA GLY A 60 -2.61 0.51 11.78
C GLY A 60 -1.45 -0.11 10.98
N TYR A 61 -0.99 0.54 9.92
CA TYR A 61 0.20 0.13 9.19
C TYR A 61 1.29 1.21 9.30
N ARG A 62 2.53 0.76 9.43
CA ARG A 62 3.72 1.59 9.22
C ARG A 62 4.19 1.42 7.79
N TYR A 63 4.31 2.53 7.08
CA TYR A 63 4.81 2.60 5.73
C TYR A 63 6.22 3.18 5.73
N SER A 64 7.10 2.57 4.96
CA SER A 64 8.48 2.98 4.76
C SER A 64 8.91 2.76 3.31
N LEU A 65 9.96 3.46 2.92
CA LEU A 65 10.59 3.27 1.61
C LEU A 65 11.87 2.46 1.78
N ILE A 66 11.98 1.38 1.01
CA ILE A 66 13.17 0.50 1.00
C ILE A 66 13.73 0.39 -0.42
N GLY A 67 14.89 -0.24 -0.55
CA GLY A 67 15.51 -0.50 -1.85
C GLY A 67 15.76 0.79 -2.63
N ASP A 68 16.45 1.75 -2.01
CA ASP A 68 16.79 3.05 -2.61
C ASP A 68 15.56 3.92 -2.96
N GLY A 69 14.47 3.77 -2.20
CA GLY A 69 13.25 4.57 -2.42
C GLY A 69 12.41 4.14 -3.62
N LYS A 70 12.62 2.90 -4.11
CA LYS A 70 11.88 2.30 -5.23
C LYS A 70 10.76 1.38 -4.78
N ILE A 71 10.77 0.94 -3.52
CA ILE A 71 9.80 -0.02 -2.99
C ILE A 71 9.09 0.61 -1.80
N LEU A 72 7.75 0.66 -1.87
CA LEU A 72 6.89 0.92 -0.74
C LEU A 72 6.75 -0.35 0.07
N TYR A 73 7.13 -0.29 1.33
CA TYR A 73 6.99 -1.38 2.29
C TYR A 73 6.00 -0.97 3.36
N ARG A 74 5.08 -1.86 3.71
CA ARG A 74 4.20 -1.67 4.85
C ARG A 74 4.27 -2.86 5.79
N THR A 75 4.31 -2.58 7.09
CA THR A 75 4.17 -3.58 8.14
C THR A 75 2.93 -3.26 8.96
N ARG A 76 2.23 -4.32 9.38
CA ARG A 76 1.10 -4.15 10.29
C ARG A 76 1.68 -3.82 11.66
N LEU A 77 1.22 -2.72 12.25
CA LEU A 77 1.50 -2.45 13.65
C LEU A 77 0.57 -3.37 14.42
N GLU A 78 1.13 -4.35 15.12
CA GLU A 78 0.37 -5.05 16.14
C GLU A 78 -0.10 -3.98 17.13
N SER A 79 -1.43 -3.88 17.33
CA SER A 79 -1.97 -3.07 18.40
C SER A 79 -1.32 -3.58 19.67
N THR A 80 -0.34 -2.85 20.19
CA THR A 80 0.10 -3.04 21.56
C THR A 80 -1.05 -2.50 22.40
N GLU A 81 -2.09 -3.32 22.57
CA GLU A 81 -3.05 -3.14 23.64
C GLU A 81 -2.23 -3.27 24.93
N TYR A 82 -2.11 -2.17 25.66
CA TYR A 82 -1.53 -2.11 26.99
C TYR A 82 -2.67 -1.97 27.99
#